data_AF-A0A231VNV7-F1
#
_entry.id   AF-A0A231VNV7-F1
#
_cell.length_a   1.000
_cell.length_b   1.000
_cell.length_c   1.000
_cell.angle_alpha   90.00
_cell.angle_beta   90.00
_cell.angle_gamma   90.00
#
_symmetry.space_group_name_H-M   'P 1'
#
loop_
_entity.id
_entity.type
_entity.pdbx_description
1 polymer ?
#
loop_
_entity_poly.entity_id
_entity_poly.type
_entity_poly.pdbx_seq_one_letter_code
_entity_poly.pdbx_strand_id
1 'polypeptide(L)' 'MSADQVLIQTIAVGLNNRERAEWENGRSTTSPYIPGRDVVGEIVKVGDQVSDLSVGQTVMTHTEHGYAEYVVGDLD' A
#
# COMPACT_ATOMS: atom_id res chain seq x y z
N MET A 1 6.55 9.40 -2.73
CA MET A 1 7.01 8.85 -1.46
C MET A 1 7.77 9.94 -0.73
N SER A 2 7.37 10.23 0.51
CA SER A 2 7.97 11.23 1.39
C SER A 2 9.10 10.62 2.24
N ALA A 3 9.68 11.42 3.13
CA ALA A 3 10.85 11.04 3.91
C ALA A 3 10.56 9.98 4.98
N ASP A 4 9.32 9.89 5.43
CA ASP A 4 8.74 8.99 6.44
C ASP A 4 8.14 7.70 5.84
N GLN A 5 8.25 7.49 4.53
CA GLN A 5 7.59 6.38 3.84
C GLN A 5 8.57 5.31 3.36
N VAL A 6 8.04 4.15 2.97
CA VAL A 6 8.76 3.08 2.28
C VAL A 6 8.08 2.66 0.97
N LEU A 7 8.85 2.21 -0.03
CA LEU A 7 8.34 1.64 -1.27
C LEU A 7 8.42 0.14 -1.13
N ILE A 8 7.29 -0.53 -1.31
CA ILE A 8 7.15 -1.97 -1.16
C ILE A 8 6.86 -2.55 -2.54
N GLN A 9 7.67 -3.51 -2.98
CA GLN A 9 7.34 -4.37 -4.11
C GLN A 9 6.38 -5.46 -3.64
N THR A 10 5.18 -5.46 -4.18
CA THR A 10 4.08 -6.33 -3.75
C THR A 10 4.37 -7.81 -4.05
N ILE A 11 4.21 -8.67 -3.05
CA ILE A 11 4.24 -10.13 -3.18
C ILE A 11 2.81 -10.69 -3.10
N ALA A 12 1.99 -10.15 -2.21
CA ALA A 12 0.59 -10.55 -2.03
C ALA A 12 -0.29 -9.36 -1.65
N VAL A 13 -1.56 -9.42 -2.05
CA VAL A 13 -2.59 -8.44 -1.67
C VAL A 13 -3.71 -9.15 -0.90
N GLY A 14 -4.24 -8.49 0.12
CA GLY A 14 -5.44 -8.90 0.81
C GLY A 14 -6.69 -8.43 0.07
N LEU A 15 -7.63 -9.35 -0.18
CA LEU A 15 -8.95 -9.03 -0.73
C LEU A 15 -9.96 -8.99 0.40
N ASN A 16 -10.65 -7.87 0.60
CA ASN A 16 -11.64 -7.73 1.66
C ASN A 16 -13.06 -7.46 1.12
N ASN A 17 -14.07 -7.80 1.93
CA ASN A 17 -15.47 -7.48 1.64
C ASN A 17 -15.73 -5.96 1.59
N ARG A 18 -14.83 -5.15 2.15
CA ARG A 18 -14.95 -3.69 2.15
C ARG A 18 -14.86 -3.12 0.74
N GLU A 19 -13.87 -3.52 -0.06
CA GLU A 19 -13.74 -3.01 -1.44
C GLU A 19 -14.97 -3.39 -2.26
N ARG A 20 -15.48 -4.62 -2.07
CA ARG A 20 -16.74 -5.06 -2.68
C ARG A 20 -17.92 -4.17 -2.25
N ALA A 21 -18.08 -3.93 -0.96
CA ALA A 21 -19.18 -3.11 -0.44
C ALA A 21 -19.09 -1.66 -0.91
N GLU A 22 -17.88 -1.10 -1.01
CA GLU A 22 -17.65 0.25 -1.54
C GLU A 22 -18.11 0.35 -3.01
N TRP A 23 -17.84 -0.68 -3.81
CA TRP A 23 -18.31 -0.74 -5.20
C TRP A 23 -19.83 -0.89 -5.29
N GLU A 24 -20.42 -1.78 -4.49
CA GLU A 24 -21.88 -1.99 -4.45
C GLU A 24 -22.64 -0.74 -3.95
N ASN A 25 -22.06 0.04 -3.04
CA ASN A 25 -22.65 1.27 -2.50
C ASN A 25 -22.42 2.51 -3.39
N GLY A 26 -21.96 2.32 -4.63
CA GLY A 26 -21.83 3.39 -5.61
C GLY A 26 -20.73 4.40 -5.26
N ARG A 27 -19.60 3.94 -4.70
CA ARG A 27 -18.41 4.77 -4.50
C ARG A 27 -18.12 5.54 -5.79
N SER A 28 -18.21 6.87 -5.72
CA SER A 28 -17.96 7.76 -6.85
C SER A 28 -16.51 7.59 -7.30
N THR A 29 -16.29 6.86 -8.39
CA THR A 29 -14.99 6.70 -9.06
C THR A 29 -14.64 7.96 -9.85
N THR A 30 -14.78 9.13 -9.23
CA THR A 30 -14.31 10.39 -9.79
C THR A 30 -12.78 10.32 -9.83
N SER A 31 -12.22 10.12 -11.03
CA SER A 31 -10.78 9.93 -11.34
C SER A 31 -10.29 8.47 -11.20
N PRO A 32 -9.24 8.02 -11.94
CA PRO A 32 -8.76 6.65 -11.81
C PRO A 32 -8.33 6.39 -10.36
N TYR A 33 -9.01 5.44 -9.73
CA TYR A 33 -8.78 5.02 -8.36
C TYR A 33 -8.09 3.66 -8.37
N ILE A 34 -6.96 3.55 -7.66
CA ILE A 34 -6.31 2.27 -7.39
C ILE A 34 -6.89 1.76 -6.07
N PRO A 35 -7.66 0.65 -6.06
CA PRO A 35 -8.23 0.06 -4.86
C PRO A 35 -7.19 -0.78 -4.08
N GLY A 36 -7.64 -1.38 -2.99
CA GLY A 36 -6.85 -2.31 -2.18
C GLY A 36 -6.25 -1.65 -0.95
N ARG A 37 -6.14 -2.44 0.12
CA ARG A 37 -5.72 -1.92 1.43
C ARG A 37 -4.59 -2.69 2.06
N ASP A 38 -4.64 -4.00 2.04
CA ASP A 38 -3.65 -4.83 2.72
C ASP A 38 -2.65 -5.38 1.70
N VAL A 39 -1.37 -5.14 1.95
CA VAL A 39 -0.28 -5.52 1.05
C VAL A 39 0.85 -6.13 1.86
N VAL A 40 1.40 -7.24 1.38
CA VAL A 40 2.64 -7.83 1.86
C VAL A 40 3.66 -7.78 0.73
N GLY A 41 4.88 -7.35 1.04
CA GLY A 41 5.93 -7.23 0.04
C GLY A 41 7.30 -6.96 0.63
N GLU A 42 8.27 -6.72 -0.24
CA GLU A 42 9.65 -6.39 0.12
C GLU A 42 9.92 -4.90 -0.05
N ILE A 43 10.59 -4.26 0.91
CA ILE A 43 11.00 -2.87 0.79
C ILE A 43 12.08 -2.74 -0.29
N VAL A 44 11.82 -1.93 -1.30
CA VAL A 44 12.78 -1.61 -2.38
C VAL A 44 13.35 -0.19 -2.29
N LYS A 45 12.76 0.67 -1.45
CA LYS A 45 13.26 2.01 -1.15
C LYS A 45 12.77 2.47 0.23
N VAL A 46 13.62 3.16 0.97
CA VAL A 46 13.28 3.83 2.24
C VAL A 46 13.39 5.35 2.07
N GLY A 47 12.51 6.10 2.73
CA GLY A 47 12.62 7.55 2.87
C GLY A 47 13.74 7.94 3.84
N ASP A 48 14.23 9.18 3.73
CA ASP A 48 15.41 9.66 4.46
C ASP A 48 15.23 9.78 5.99
N GLN A 49 13.99 9.72 6.50
CA GLN A 49 13.66 9.74 7.93
C GLN A 49 13.28 8.36 8.48
N VAL A 50 13.33 7.30 7.66
CA VAL A 50 13.05 5.93 8.11
C VAL A 50 14.34 5.31 8.67
N SER A 51 14.41 5.13 9.99
CA SER A 51 15.59 4.55 10.67
C SER A 51 15.47 3.06 10.98
N ASP A 52 14.24 2.55 11.11
CA ASP A 52 13.99 1.24 11.74
C ASP A 52 13.63 0.14 10.72
N LEU A 53 13.57 0.51 9.43
CA LEU A 53 13.31 -0.40 8.32
C LEU A 53 14.43 -0.32 7.28
N SER A 54 14.63 -1.40 6.52
CA SER A 54 15.69 -1.49 5.52
C SER A 54 15.20 -2.09 4.20
N VAL A 55 15.88 -1.74 3.11
CA VAL A 55 15.69 -2.39 1.81
C VAL A 55 15.96 -3.90 1.92
N GLY A 56 15.13 -4.72 1.28
CA GLY A 56 15.16 -6.18 1.37
C GLY A 56 14.30 -6.75 2.51
N GLN A 57 13.77 -5.91 3.41
CA GLN A 57 12.92 -6.36 4.49
C GLN A 57 11.51 -6.67 3.99
N THR A 58 10.97 -7.83 4.38
CA THR A 58 9.56 -8.17 4.16
C THR A 58 8.68 -7.46 5.18
N VAL A 59 7.65 -6.78 4.72
CA VAL A 59 6.71 -6.02 5.55
C VAL A 59 5.27 -6.23 5.11
N MET A 60 4.33 -5.96 6.00
CA MET A 60 2.91 -5.81 5.72
C MET A 60 2.51 -4.35 5.96
N THR A 61 1.66 -3.78 5.11
CA THR A 61 1.14 -2.42 5.26
C THR A 61 -0.37 -2.37 5.01
N HIS A 62 -1.01 -1.39 5.63
CA HIS A 62 -2.36 -0.95 5.32
C HIS A 62 -2.28 0.38 4.54
N THR A 63 -2.94 0.47 3.40
CA THR A 63 -2.92 1.64 2.50
C THR A 63 -4.31 1.88 1.89
N GLU A 64 -4.47 2.93 1.08
CA GLU A 64 -5.69 3.14 0.27
C GLU A 64 -5.52 2.73 -1.20
N HIS A 65 -4.29 2.35 -1.59
CA HIS A 65 -3.87 2.10 -2.98
C HIS A 65 -3.04 0.82 -3.13
N GLY A 66 -3.55 -0.30 -2.62
CA GLY A 66 -2.79 -1.54 -2.45
C GLY A 66 -2.73 -2.48 -3.66
N TYR A 67 -3.66 -2.41 -4.62
CA TYR A 67 -3.67 -3.28 -5.81
C TYR A 67 -2.73 -2.75 -6.89
N ALA A 68 -1.44 -2.71 -6.56
CA ALA A 68 -0.36 -2.25 -7.43
C ALA A 68 0.90 -3.11 -7.21
N GLU A 69 1.78 -3.13 -8.20
CA GLU A 69 3.08 -3.83 -8.12
C GLU A 69 4.04 -3.14 -7.14
N TYR A 70 3.88 -1.83 -6.95
CA TYR A 70 4.62 -1.04 -5.98
C TYR A 70 3.67 -0.19 -5.17
N VAL A 71 3.81 -0.27 -3.85
CA VAL A 71 2.90 0.35 -2.88
C VAL A 71 3.71 1.19 -1.90
N VAL A 72 3.15 2.36 -1.55
CA VAL A 72 3.71 3.22 -0.52
C VAL A 72 3.16 2.77 0.83
N GLY A 73 4.06 2.43 1.76
CA GLY A 73 3.74 2.25 3.17
C GLY A 73 4.10 3.52 3.95
N ASP A 74 3.17 3.98 4.79
CA ASP A 74 3.37 5.12 5.69
C ASP A 74 3.73 4.64 7.10
N LEU A 75 4.55 5.43 7.80
CA LEU A 75 4.97 5.16 9.19
C LEU A 75 4.29 6.09 10.20
N ASP A 76 3.49 7.06 9.74
CA ASP A 76 2.71 8.00 10.56
C ASP A 76 1.36 7.44 11.06
#